data_AF-Q0CL14-F1
#
_entry.id   AF-Q0CL14-F1
#
_cell.length_a   1.000
_cell.length_b   1.000
_cell.length_c   1.000
_cell.angle_alpha   90.00
_cell.angle_beta   90.00
_cell.angle_gamma   90.00
#
_symmetry.space_group_name_H-M   'P 1'
#
loop_
_entity.id
_entity.type
_entity.pdbx_description
1 polymer ?
#
loop_
_entity_poly.entity_id
_entity_poly.type
_entity_poly.pdbx_seq_one_letter_code
_entity_poly.pdbx_strand_id
1 'polypeptide(L)'
;MTFQKLMLQTAPVLLVFPPTVGPHARVDDAPLRFDFSGPISADQVYAWINRHLPEGPKPALVRPVNYMRLISAVTILLGAITLFTVLSPYVLPIIRNRNLWAACSLIAILLFTSGHMFNHIRKVPYVAGDGKGGISYFAGGFQNQFGMETQIVAAIYAVLSFAVIALAMKVPRIADSKAQQVAVIIWSAVLLGMYSFLLSVFKAKNGGYPFFLPPF
;
A
#
# COMPACT_ATOMS: atom_id res chain seq x y z
N MET A 1 58.21 -17.63 8.98
CA MET A 1 57.03 -17.02 9.61
C MET A 1 57.29 -15.55 9.92
N THR A 2 56.97 -14.65 8.99
CA THR A 2 57.14 -13.20 9.15
C THR A 2 56.26 -12.61 10.25
N PHE A 3 55.09 -13.21 10.51
CA PHE A 3 54.15 -12.78 11.55
C PHE A 3 54.69 -12.96 12.98
N GLN A 4 55.34 -14.09 13.25
CA GLN A 4 56.01 -14.35 14.54
C GLN A 4 57.19 -13.40 14.79
N LYS A 5 57.95 -13.05 13.74
CA LYS A 5 59.08 -12.12 13.86
C LYS A 5 58.64 -10.67 14.17
N LEU A 6 57.41 -10.31 13.84
CA LEU A 6 56.84 -8.99 14.08
C LEU A 6 55.89 -8.95 15.30
N MET A 7 55.81 -10.05 16.07
CA MET A 7 54.90 -10.21 17.22
C MET A 7 53.43 -9.86 16.90
N LEU A 8 52.97 -10.09 15.67
CA LEU A 8 51.59 -9.79 15.27
C LEU A 8 50.68 -11.00 15.53
N GLN A 9 49.48 -10.76 16.07
CA GLN A 9 48.49 -11.80 16.36
C GLN A 9 47.32 -11.84 15.35
N THR A 10 47.02 -10.71 14.69
CA THR A 10 45.90 -10.58 13.75
C THR A 10 46.28 -9.66 12.58
N ALA A 11 45.71 -9.90 11.41
CA ALA A 11 45.80 -9.03 10.24
C ALA A 11 44.40 -8.49 9.89
N PRO A 12 44.26 -7.28 9.33
CA PRO A 12 45.30 -6.33 8.90
C PRO A 12 45.91 -5.51 10.04
N VAL A 13 47.16 -5.06 9.89
CA VAL A 13 47.85 -4.14 10.82
C VAL A 13 48.45 -3.01 10.01
N LEU A 14 48.22 -1.77 10.45
CA LEU A 14 48.79 -0.57 9.86
C LEU A 14 49.66 0.09 10.92
N LEU A 15 50.96 0.17 10.62
CA LEU A 15 51.97 0.79 11.46
C LEU A 15 52.54 2.00 10.72
N VAL A 16 52.57 3.16 11.37
CA VAL A 16 53.26 4.35 10.89
C VAL A 16 54.52 4.52 11.73
N PHE A 17 55.67 4.42 11.06
CA PHE A 17 56.97 4.67 11.66
C PHE A 17 57.30 6.16 11.52
N PRO A 18 57.54 6.88 12.63
CA PRO A 18 57.98 8.27 12.55
C PRO A 18 59.37 8.36 11.90
N PRO A 19 59.73 9.49 11.28
CA PRO A 19 61.09 9.67 10.76
C PRO A 19 62.09 9.67 11.92
N THR A 20 63.16 8.90 11.79
CA THR A 20 64.26 8.82 12.78
C THR A 20 65.38 9.82 12.51
N VAL A 21 65.43 10.38 11.30
CA VAL A 21 66.47 11.31 10.84
C VAL A 21 65.80 12.49 10.12
N GLY A 22 66.16 13.73 10.48
CA GLY A 22 65.68 14.96 9.82
C GLY A 22 64.95 15.95 10.74
N PRO A 23 64.45 17.08 10.20
CA PRO A 23 63.85 18.19 10.99
C PRO A 23 62.59 17.83 11.78
N HIS A 24 61.93 16.72 11.43
CA HIS A 24 60.71 16.23 12.07
C HIS A 24 60.93 14.94 12.86
N ALA A 25 62.18 14.61 13.20
CA ALA A 25 62.51 13.40 13.94
C ALA A 25 61.92 13.43 15.36
N ARG A 26 61.27 12.34 15.76
CA ARG A 26 60.70 12.18 17.11
C ARG A 26 61.69 11.43 18.00
N VAL A 27 61.72 11.81 19.29
CA VAL A 27 62.59 11.18 20.32
C VAL A 27 62.12 9.77 20.68
N ASP A 28 60.83 9.49 20.46
CA ASP A 28 60.22 8.17 20.67
C ASP A 28 60.04 7.48 19.31
N ASP A 29 60.75 6.36 19.13
CA ASP A 29 60.82 5.59 17.88
C ASP A 29 59.74 4.49 17.80
N ALA A 30 58.81 4.49 18.76
CA ALA A 30 57.73 3.50 18.82
C ALA A 30 56.76 3.67 17.62
N PRO A 31 56.41 2.58 16.91
CA PRO A 31 55.50 2.65 15.78
C PRO A 31 54.06 2.94 16.25
N LEU A 32 53.41 3.89 15.59
CA LEU A 32 52.00 4.20 15.81
C LEU A 32 51.14 3.11 15.15
N ARG A 33 50.27 2.47 15.92
CA ARG A 33 49.36 1.42 15.42
C ARG A 33 47.95 1.97 15.23
N PHE A 34 47.39 1.74 14.05
CA PHE A 34 45.96 1.95 13.81
C PHE A 34 45.16 0.73 14.30
N ASP A 35 44.08 0.98 15.02
CA ASP A 35 43.18 -0.07 15.50
C ASP A 35 42.05 -0.33 14.48
N PHE A 36 41.83 -1.61 14.15
CA PHE A 36 40.82 -2.08 13.21
C PHE A 36 39.56 -2.61 13.91
N SER A 37 39.33 -2.24 15.17
CA SER A 37 38.24 -2.74 16.03
C SER A 37 36.82 -2.27 15.67
N GLY A 38 36.63 -1.46 14.60
CA GLY A 38 35.34 -0.92 14.17
C GLY A 38 35.12 -0.90 12.65
N PRO A 39 33.96 -0.44 12.16
CA PRO A 39 33.69 -0.33 10.71
C PRO A 39 34.64 0.68 10.07
N ILE A 40 35.68 0.17 9.40
CA ILE A 40 36.75 0.97 8.82
C ILE A 40 36.29 1.55 7.47
N SER A 41 36.22 2.88 7.39
CA SER A 41 36.13 3.58 6.11
C SER A 41 37.51 4.00 5.62
N ALA A 42 37.70 4.03 4.30
CA ALA A 42 38.96 4.49 3.70
C ALA A 42 39.31 5.93 4.13
N ASP A 43 38.30 6.74 4.47
CA ASP A 43 38.47 8.10 4.98
C ASP A 43 39.04 8.16 6.38
N GLN A 44 38.64 7.23 7.26
CA GLN A 44 39.15 7.17 8.62
C GLN A 44 40.63 6.79 8.64
N VAL A 45 41.02 5.83 7.80
CA VAL A 45 42.42 5.43 7.64
C VAL A 45 43.23 6.57 7.03
N TYR A 46 42.71 7.21 5.97
CA TYR A 46 43.36 8.35 5.32
C TYR A 46 43.54 9.56 6.25
N ALA A 47 42.50 9.91 7.02
CA ALA A 47 42.55 10.98 8.01
C ALA A 47 43.52 10.67 9.16
N TRP A 48 43.60 9.41 9.60
CA TRP A 48 44.55 8.99 10.62
C TRP A 48 46.00 9.06 10.12
N ILE A 49 46.28 8.59 8.89
CA ILE A 49 47.60 8.70 8.27
C ILE A 49 48.02 10.17 8.13
N ASN A 50 47.12 11.02 7.63
CA ASN A 50 47.40 12.45 7.41
C ASN A 50 47.67 13.25 8.69
N ARG A 51 47.20 12.79 9.85
CA ARG A 51 47.47 13.44 11.14
C ARG A 51 48.87 13.12 11.68
N HIS A 52 49.48 12.03 11.25
CA HIS A 52 50.75 11.54 11.77
C HIS A 52 51.92 11.70 10.78
N LEU A 53 51.65 12.08 9.52
CA LEU A 53 52.68 12.42 8.54
C LEU A 53 53.14 13.89 8.69
N PRO A 54 54.45 14.19 8.57
CA PRO A 54 54.96 15.56 8.51
C PRO A 54 54.45 16.31 7.27
N GLU A 55 54.58 17.64 7.27
CA GLU A 55 54.15 18.47 6.14
C GLU A 55 54.97 18.13 4.88
N GLY A 56 54.31 17.50 3.90
CA GLY A 56 54.94 16.97 2.69
C GLY A 56 53.91 16.41 1.69
N PRO A 57 54.35 15.78 0.59
CA PRO A 57 53.45 15.20 -0.40
C PRO A 57 52.64 14.04 0.21
N LYS A 58 51.33 14.24 0.35
CA LYS A 58 50.39 13.26 0.90
C LYS A 58 49.90 12.30 -0.20
N PRO A 59 49.75 10.99 0.06
CA PRO A 59 49.23 10.05 -0.93
C PRO A 59 47.79 10.40 -1.30
N ALA A 60 47.44 10.36 -2.59
CA ALA A 60 46.08 10.66 -3.03
C ALA A 60 45.11 9.51 -2.69
N LEU A 61 43.97 9.82 -2.05
CA LEU A 61 42.90 8.85 -1.83
C LEU A 61 42.09 8.68 -3.11
N VAL A 62 42.42 7.66 -3.91
CA VAL A 62 41.66 7.31 -5.12
C VAL A 62 40.62 6.25 -4.75
N ARG A 63 39.34 6.58 -4.91
CA ARG A 63 38.25 5.61 -4.79
C ARG A 63 37.92 5.07 -6.18
N PRO A 64 38.19 3.78 -6.48
CA PRO A 64 37.77 3.22 -7.75
C PRO A 64 36.24 3.25 -7.84
N VAL A 65 35.73 3.70 -8.98
CA VAL A 65 34.29 3.67 -9.24
C VAL A 65 33.82 2.23 -9.20
N ASN A 66 32.76 1.96 -8.43
CA ASN A 66 32.18 0.62 -8.36
C ASN A 66 31.35 0.36 -9.63
N TYR A 67 32.02 -0.10 -10.68
CA TYR A 67 31.39 -0.42 -11.97
C TYR A 67 30.29 -1.48 -11.83
N MET A 68 30.41 -2.42 -10.89
CA MET A 68 29.36 -3.43 -10.64
C MET A 68 28.06 -2.79 -10.15
N ARG A 69 28.12 -1.81 -9.23
CA ARG A 69 26.94 -1.06 -8.78
C ARG A 69 26.32 -0.24 -9.91
N LEU A 70 27.16 0.38 -10.73
CA LEU A 70 26.69 1.16 -11.87
C LEU A 70 26.00 0.26 -12.90
N ILE A 71 26.61 -0.86 -13.27
CA ILE A 71 26.03 -1.86 -14.18
C ILE A 71 24.72 -2.39 -13.60
N SER A 72 24.67 -2.78 -12.32
CA SER A 72 23.42 -3.27 -11.72
C SER A 72 22.32 -2.22 -11.73
N ALA A 73 22.63 -0.95 -11.44
CA ALA A 73 21.67 0.13 -11.45
C ALA A 73 21.12 0.38 -12.87
N VAL A 74 22.01 0.38 -13.87
CA VAL A 74 21.62 0.53 -15.28
C VAL A 74 20.77 -0.64 -15.75
N THR A 75 21.14 -1.89 -15.41
CA THR A 75 20.38 -3.08 -15.78
C THR A 75 18.99 -3.10 -15.14
N ILE A 76 18.87 -2.70 -13.87
CA ILE A 76 17.58 -2.58 -13.19
C ILE A 76 16.72 -1.49 -13.84
N LEU A 77 17.30 -0.33 -14.15
CA LEU A 77 16.60 0.77 -14.81
C LEU A 77 16.09 0.33 -16.19
N LEU A 78 16.95 -0.27 -17.01
CA LEU A 78 16.59 -0.76 -18.34
C LEU A 78 15.56 -1.89 -18.24
N GLY A 79 15.68 -2.78 -17.26
CA GLY A 79 14.70 -3.82 -16.99
C GLY A 79 13.33 -3.23 -16.62
N ALA A 80 13.30 -2.20 -15.77
CA ALA A 80 12.06 -1.51 -15.41
C ALA A 80 11.43 -0.78 -16.60
N ILE A 81 12.23 -0.10 -17.43
CA ILE A 81 11.76 0.56 -18.65
C ILE A 81 11.22 -0.48 -19.64
N THR A 82 11.92 -1.59 -19.84
CA THR A 82 11.49 -2.66 -20.74
C THR A 82 10.19 -3.29 -20.24
N LEU A 83 10.10 -3.58 -18.95
CA LEU A 83 8.88 -4.11 -18.33
C LEU A 83 7.72 -3.12 -18.49
N PHE A 84 7.94 -1.84 -18.21
CA PHE A 84 6.92 -0.81 -18.34
C PHE A 84 6.45 -0.66 -19.79
N THR A 85 7.38 -0.59 -20.75
CA THR A 85 7.04 -0.44 -22.18
C THR A 85 6.29 -1.66 -22.72
N VAL A 86 6.68 -2.88 -22.34
CA VAL A 86 5.99 -4.12 -22.72
C VAL A 86 4.61 -4.25 -22.06
N LEU A 87 4.47 -3.86 -20.79
CA LEU A 87 3.19 -3.91 -20.08
C LEU A 87 2.26 -2.74 -20.45
N SER A 88 2.80 -1.62 -20.92
CA SER A 88 2.04 -0.41 -21.22
C SER A 88 0.86 -0.64 -22.18
N PRO A 89 0.96 -1.34 -23.32
CA PRO A 89 -0.19 -1.55 -24.21
C PRO A 89 -1.30 -2.39 -23.57
N TYR A 90 -0.99 -3.24 -22.58
CA TYR A 90 -1.98 -4.08 -21.90
C TYR A 90 -2.60 -3.40 -20.69
N VAL A 91 -1.82 -2.64 -19.93
CA VAL A 91 -2.26 -2.01 -18.67
C VAL A 91 -2.91 -0.63 -18.92
N LEU A 92 -2.38 0.16 -19.86
CA LEU A 92 -2.93 1.49 -20.17
C LEU A 92 -4.42 1.47 -20.59
N PRO A 93 -4.93 0.55 -21.43
CA PRO A 93 -6.35 0.54 -21.76
C PRO A 93 -7.24 0.23 -20.53
N ILE A 94 -6.76 -0.59 -19.60
CA ILE A 94 -7.47 -0.91 -18.35
C ILE A 94 -7.52 0.33 -17.46
N ILE A 95 -6.36 0.96 -17.21
CA ILE A 95 -6.26 2.16 -16.37
C ILE A 95 -6.98 3.36 -16.99
N ARG A 96 -7.04 3.49 -18.32
CA ARG A 96 -7.74 4.60 -18.98
C ARG A 96 -9.25 4.39 -19.07
N ASN A 97 -9.75 3.19 -18.77
CA ASN A 97 -11.17 2.88 -18.90
C ASN A 97 -12.02 3.61 -17.84
N ARG A 98 -12.75 4.65 -18.26
CA ARG A 98 -13.67 5.40 -17.39
C ARG A 98 -14.74 4.52 -16.75
N ASN A 99 -15.25 3.52 -17.48
CA ASN A 99 -16.31 2.65 -16.95
C ASN A 99 -15.78 1.76 -15.83
N LEU A 100 -14.52 1.33 -15.91
CA LEU A 100 -13.87 0.57 -14.85
C LEU A 100 -13.77 1.41 -13.57
N TRP A 101 -13.26 2.64 -13.67
CA TRP A 101 -13.18 3.55 -12.53
C TRP A 101 -14.55 3.89 -11.95
N ALA A 102 -15.55 4.13 -12.82
CA ALA A 102 -16.92 4.37 -12.36
C ALA A 102 -17.47 3.16 -11.59
N ALA A 103 -17.25 1.94 -12.07
CA ALA A 103 -17.65 0.72 -11.38
C ALA A 103 -16.92 0.54 -10.04
N CYS A 104 -15.60 0.72 -10.01
CA CYS A 104 -14.80 0.63 -8.79
C CYS A 104 -15.23 1.67 -7.74
N SER A 105 -15.43 2.93 -8.15
CA SER A 105 -15.91 3.99 -7.27
C SER A 105 -17.31 3.69 -6.75
N LEU A 106 -18.21 3.18 -7.58
CA LEU A 106 -19.57 2.80 -7.16
C LEU A 106 -19.53 1.69 -6.11
N ILE A 107 -18.72 0.64 -6.32
CA ILE A 107 -18.55 -0.45 -5.35
C ILE A 107 -17.99 0.09 -4.01
N ALA A 108 -16.99 0.96 -4.08
CA ALA A 108 -16.39 1.56 -2.88
C ALA A 108 -17.41 2.38 -2.09
N ILE A 109 -18.20 3.23 -2.76
CA ILE A 109 -19.26 4.02 -2.11
C ILE A 109 -20.30 3.09 -1.45
N LEU A 110 -20.76 2.06 -2.15
CA LEU A 110 -21.73 1.11 -1.60
C LEU A 110 -21.20 0.38 -0.36
N LEU A 111 -19.94 -0.05 -0.38
CA LEU A 111 -19.30 -0.74 0.74
C LEU A 111 -19.12 0.19 1.95
N PHE A 112 -18.74 1.45 1.72
CA PHE A 112 -18.54 2.40 2.83
C PHE A 112 -19.84 2.94 3.40
N THR A 113 -20.89 3.08 2.59
CA THR A 113 -22.22 3.53 3.05
C THR A 113 -23.02 2.44 3.77
N SER A 114 -22.76 1.15 3.51
CA SER A 114 -23.51 0.05 4.14
C SER A 114 -23.11 -0.27 5.59
N GLY A 115 -22.02 0.32 6.10
CA GLY A 115 -21.52 0.07 7.46
C GLY A 115 -20.41 -0.96 7.56
N HIS A 116 -19.72 -1.32 6.45
CA HIS A 116 -18.63 -2.30 6.49
C HIS A 116 -17.51 -1.97 7.51
N MET A 117 -17.19 -0.68 7.68
CA MET A 117 -16.20 -0.23 8.67
C MET A 117 -16.65 -0.45 10.12
N PHE A 118 -17.95 -0.34 10.40
CA PHE A 118 -18.50 -0.66 11.72
C PHE A 118 -18.22 -2.12 12.08
N ASN A 119 -18.48 -3.03 11.14
CA ASN A 119 -18.22 -4.45 11.31
C ASN A 119 -16.74 -4.75 11.52
N HIS A 120 -15.87 -4.10 10.75
CA HIS A 120 -14.42 -4.30 10.84
C HIS A 120 -13.86 -3.88 12.20
N ILE A 121 -14.28 -2.71 12.72
CA ILE A 121 -13.82 -2.19 14.01
C ILE A 121 -14.36 -3.02 15.17
N ARG A 122 -15.67 -3.30 15.16
CA ARG A 122 -16.39 -3.94 16.27
C ARG A 122 -16.28 -5.46 16.27
N LYS A 123 -15.75 -6.07 15.20
CA LYS A 123 -15.64 -7.53 15.01
C LYS A 123 -16.97 -8.24 15.28
N VAL A 124 -18.05 -7.69 14.74
CA VAL A 124 -19.41 -8.23 14.95
C VAL A 124 -19.57 -9.62 14.34
N PRO A 125 -20.42 -10.49 14.92
CA PRO A 125 -20.70 -11.79 14.32
C PRO A 125 -21.37 -11.65 12.95
N TYR A 126 -21.12 -12.62 12.07
CA TYR A 126 -21.69 -12.62 10.72
C TYR A 126 -23.20 -12.86 10.73
N VAL A 127 -23.63 -13.82 11.55
CA VAL A 127 -25.02 -14.16 11.88
C VAL A 127 -25.10 -14.49 13.37
N ALA A 128 -26.25 -14.29 14.01
CA ALA A 128 -26.49 -14.69 15.39
C ALA A 128 -27.70 -15.63 15.46
N GLY A 129 -27.74 -16.51 16.46
CA GLY A 129 -28.93 -17.32 16.72
C GLY A 129 -30.05 -16.48 17.34
N ASP A 130 -31.29 -16.74 16.96
CA ASP A 130 -32.52 -16.08 17.47
C ASP A 130 -32.90 -16.53 18.89
N GLY A 131 -32.04 -17.29 19.59
CA GLY A 131 -32.32 -17.87 20.91
C GLY A 131 -33.41 -18.96 20.94
N LYS A 132 -34.12 -19.17 19.82
CA LYS A 132 -35.20 -20.17 19.65
C LYS A 132 -34.84 -21.30 18.67
N GLY A 133 -33.55 -21.49 18.38
CA GLY A 133 -33.05 -22.48 17.42
C GLY A 133 -33.01 -22.01 15.95
N GLY A 134 -33.38 -20.75 15.67
CA GLY A 134 -33.27 -20.13 14.35
C GLY A 134 -32.06 -19.21 14.18
N ILE A 135 -31.80 -18.75 12.95
CA ILE A 135 -30.76 -17.75 12.62
C ILE A 135 -31.43 -16.39 12.46
N SER A 136 -30.93 -15.38 13.17
CA SER A 136 -31.32 -13.98 13.00
C SER A 136 -30.33 -13.25 12.10
N TYR A 137 -30.84 -12.72 10.98
CA TYR A 137 -30.06 -11.98 9.98
C TYR A 137 -29.94 -10.49 10.27
N PHE A 138 -30.78 -9.96 11.17
CA PHE A 138 -30.81 -8.55 11.57
C PHE A 138 -30.59 -8.44 13.07
N ALA A 139 -29.66 -7.58 13.47
CA ALA A 139 -29.38 -7.37 14.89
C ALA A 139 -30.52 -6.58 15.56
N GLY A 140 -30.88 -6.99 16.78
CA GLY A 140 -31.85 -6.25 17.59
C GLY A 140 -31.29 -4.90 18.04
N GLY A 141 -32.12 -3.86 17.92
CA GLY A 141 -31.78 -2.50 18.31
C GLY A 141 -31.01 -1.71 17.24
N PHE A 142 -31.12 -0.38 17.32
CA PHE A 142 -30.60 0.53 16.29
C PHE A 142 -29.06 0.63 16.28
N GLN A 143 -28.40 0.36 17.42
CA GLN A 143 -26.95 0.52 17.58
C GLN A 143 -26.15 -0.75 17.24
N ASN A 144 -26.80 -1.89 17.09
CA ASN A 144 -26.15 -3.17 16.77
C ASN A 144 -26.36 -3.50 15.29
N GLN A 145 -25.38 -4.18 14.70
CA GLN A 145 -25.41 -4.60 13.31
C GLN A 145 -24.67 -5.92 13.13
N PHE A 146 -25.14 -6.75 12.20
CA PHE A 146 -24.46 -8.00 11.83
C PHE A 146 -23.68 -7.87 10.52
N GLY A 147 -22.73 -8.78 10.33
CA GLY A 147 -21.98 -8.93 9.07
C GLY A 147 -22.92 -9.09 7.87
N MET A 148 -23.84 -10.05 7.95
CA MET A 148 -24.79 -10.35 6.87
C MET A 148 -25.75 -9.19 6.61
N GLU A 149 -26.14 -8.45 7.64
CA GLU A 149 -27.00 -7.27 7.52
C GLU A 149 -26.37 -6.20 6.61
N THR A 150 -25.07 -5.89 6.78
CA THR A 150 -24.39 -4.92 5.91
C THR A 150 -24.36 -5.34 4.45
N GLN A 151 -24.27 -6.64 4.16
CA GLN A 151 -24.26 -7.15 2.80
C GLN A 151 -25.65 -7.04 2.15
N ILE A 152 -26.70 -7.34 2.91
CA ILE A 152 -28.09 -7.17 2.46
C ILE A 152 -28.34 -5.70 2.14
N VAL A 153 -27.98 -4.78 3.05
CA VAL A 153 -28.15 -3.33 2.83
C VAL A 153 -27.33 -2.84 1.64
N ALA A 154 -26.08 -3.30 1.49
CA ALA A 154 -25.24 -2.97 0.32
C ALA A 154 -25.88 -3.43 -0.99
N ALA A 155 -26.46 -4.64 -1.03
CA ALA A 155 -27.15 -5.16 -2.19
C ALA A 155 -28.40 -4.34 -2.54
N ILE A 156 -29.20 -3.93 -1.53
CA ILE A 156 -30.36 -3.06 -1.74
C ILE A 156 -29.93 -1.72 -2.36
N TYR A 157 -28.89 -1.08 -1.80
CA TYR A 157 -28.36 0.18 -2.34
C TYR A 157 -27.77 0.00 -3.74
N ALA A 158 -27.16 -1.14 -4.04
CA ALA A 158 -26.65 -1.44 -5.38
C ALA A 158 -27.79 -1.51 -6.41
N VAL A 159 -28.87 -2.23 -6.11
CA VAL A 159 -30.04 -2.34 -7.01
C VAL A 159 -30.72 -0.99 -7.20
N LEU A 160 -30.93 -0.22 -6.13
CA LEU A 160 -31.50 1.12 -6.22
C LEU A 160 -30.65 2.07 -7.06
N SER A 161 -29.34 2.10 -6.83
CA SER A 161 -28.40 2.92 -7.61
C SER A 161 -28.40 2.51 -9.08
N PHE A 162 -28.39 1.20 -9.36
CA PHE A 162 -28.42 0.69 -10.72
C PHE A 162 -29.73 1.04 -11.43
N ALA A 163 -30.88 0.93 -10.75
CA ALA A 163 -32.18 1.30 -11.30
C ALA A 163 -32.22 2.80 -11.68
N VAL A 164 -31.70 3.68 -10.82
CA VAL A 164 -31.61 5.12 -11.11
C VAL A 164 -30.67 5.40 -12.28
N ILE A 165 -29.48 4.78 -12.31
CA ILE A 165 -28.52 4.94 -13.41
C ILE A 165 -29.11 4.42 -14.73
N ALA A 166 -29.82 3.29 -14.71
CA ALA A 166 -30.48 2.74 -15.89
C ALA A 166 -31.57 3.69 -16.41
N LEU A 167 -32.44 4.20 -15.52
CA LEU A 167 -33.48 5.18 -15.86
C LEU A 167 -32.90 6.48 -16.43
N ALA A 168 -31.81 7.00 -15.85
CA ALA A 168 -31.23 8.26 -16.26
C ALA A 168 -30.38 8.17 -17.54
N MET A 169 -29.61 7.08 -17.71
CA MET A 169 -28.57 7.00 -18.73
C MET A 169 -28.89 6.02 -19.86
N LYS A 170 -29.61 4.93 -19.59
CA LYS A 170 -29.86 3.85 -20.57
C LYS A 170 -31.22 3.98 -21.23
N VAL A 171 -32.27 4.22 -20.45
CA VAL A 171 -33.66 4.28 -20.94
C VAL A 171 -33.88 5.38 -21.99
N PRO A 172 -33.33 6.61 -21.86
CA PRO A 172 -33.52 7.66 -22.86
C PRO A 172 -32.82 7.40 -24.20
N ARG A 173 -31.94 6.39 -24.27
CA ARG A 173 -31.18 6.04 -25.49
C ARG A 173 -31.85 4.94 -26.32
N ILE A 174 -33.00 4.43 -25.88
CA ILE A 174 -33.75 3.39 -26.60
C ILE A 174 -34.47 4.08 -27.77
N ALA A 175 -34.24 3.62 -28.99
CA ALA A 175 -34.81 4.23 -30.20
C ALA A 175 -36.31 3.91 -30.39
N ASP A 176 -36.76 2.73 -29.94
CA ASP A 176 -38.17 2.34 -30.01
C ASP A 176 -38.97 2.91 -28.83
N SER A 177 -40.03 3.65 -29.14
CA SER A 177 -40.87 4.34 -28.15
C SER A 177 -41.63 3.36 -27.26
N LYS A 178 -42.09 2.23 -27.79
CA LYS A 178 -42.78 1.19 -27.00
C LYS A 178 -41.82 0.50 -26.04
N ALA A 179 -40.67 0.07 -26.52
CA ALA A 179 -39.63 -0.51 -25.67
C ALA A 179 -39.14 0.49 -24.59
N GLN A 180 -39.01 1.77 -24.93
CA GLN A 180 -38.65 2.82 -23.96
C GLN A 180 -39.71 2.95 -22.86
N GLN A 181 -40.99 3.02 -23.22
CA GLN A 181 -42.08 3.13 -22.24
C GLN A 181 -42.13 1.93 -21.30
N VAL A 182 -42.02 0.71 -21.84
CA VAL A 182 -41.96 -0.52 -21.03
C VAL A 182 -40.75 -0.51 -20.11
N ALA A 183 -39.57 -0.09 -20.59
CA ALA A 183 -38.38 0.01 -19.77
C ALA A 183 -38.53 1.03 -18.62
N VAL A 184 -39.15 2.19 -18.85
CA VAL A 184 -39.45 3.17 -17.79
C VAL A 184 -40.32 2.52 -16.71
N ILE A 185 -41.40 1.85 -17.10
CA ILE A 185 -42.35 1.23 -16.16
C ILE A 185 -41.64 0.15 -15.34
N ILE A 186 -40.88 -0.74 -15.98
CA ILE A 186 -40.16 -1.82 -15.30
C ILE A 186 -39.16 -1.25 -14.29
N TRP A 187 -38.31 -0.32 -14.70
CA TRP A 187 -37.30 0.24 -13.79
C TRP A 187 -37.91 1.07 -12.66
N SER A 188 -39.03 1.77 -12.92
CA SER A 188 -39.77 2.50 -11.89
C SER A 188 -40.41 1.55 -10.88
N ALA A 189 -40.96 0.42 -11.34
CA ALA A 189 -41.52 -0.61 -10.47
C ALA A 189 -40.44 -1.28 -9.60
N VAL A 190 -39.27 -1.62 -10.18
CA VAL A 190 -38.11 -2.14 -9.43
C VAL A 190 -37.65 -1.15 -8.38
N LEU A 191 -37.55 0.13 -8.74
CA LEU A 191 -37.14 1.19 -7.81
C LEU A 191 -38.12 1.31 -6.64
N LEU A 192 -39.42 1.37 -6.93
CA LEU A 192 -40.46 1.46 -5.90
C LEU A 192 -40.49 0.22 -5.00
N GLY A 193 -40.41 -0.99 -5.58
CA GLY A 193 -40.40 -2.24 -4.82
C GLY A 193 -39.17 -2.36 -3.92
N MET A 194 -37.98 -2.04 -4.41
CA MET A 194 -36.75 -2.09 -3.61
C MET A 194 -36.71 -1.00 -2.53
N TYR A 195 -37.27 0.18 -2.81
CA TYR A 195 -37.36 1.25 -1.82
C TYR A 195 -38.37 0.92 -0.71
N SER A 196 -39.51 0.30 -1.06
CA SER A 196 -40.46 -0.28 -0.11
C SER A 196 -39.77 -1.31 0.79
N PHE A 197 -38.98 -2.23 0.21
CA PHE A 197 -38.23 -3.22 0.97
C PHE A 197 -37.20 -2.57 1.93
N LEU A 198 -36.49 -1.53 1.48
CA LEU A 198 -35.57 -0.77 2.33
C LEU A 198 -36.28 -0.16 3.54
N LEU A 199 -37.45 0.45 3.34
CA LEU A 199 -38.25 1.03 4.43
C LEU A 199 -38.77 -0.05 5.39
N SER A 200 -39.15 -1.22 4.88
CA SER A 200 -39.60 -2.35 5.71
C SER A 200 -38.46 -2.83 6.64
N VAL A 201 -37.23 -2.98 6.11
CA VAL A 201 -36.03 -3.30 6.91
C VAL A 201 -35.73 -2.22 7.94
N PHE A 202 -35.81 -0.94 7.54
CA PHE A 202 -35.57 0.18 8.44
C PHE A 202 -36.59 0.21 9.60
N LYS A 203 -37.88 -0.03 9.29
CA LYS A 203 -38.96 -0.11 10.28
C LYS A 203 -38.81 -1.31 11.21
N ALA A 204 -38.34 -2.45 10.70
CA ALA A 204 -38.05 -3.62 11.53
C ALA A 204 -36.99 -3.32 12.61
N LYS A 205 -36.00 -2.45 12.29
CA LYS A 205 -35.02 -1.97 13.27
C LYS A 205 -35.53 -0.84 14.16
N ASN A 206 -36.34 0.05 13.60
CA ASN A 206 -36.92 1.19 14.32
C ASN A 206 -38.44 1.06 14.37
N GLY A 207 -38.93 0.32 15.37
CA GLY A 207 -40.37 0.07 15.53
C GLY A 207 -41.23 1.32 15.74
N GLY A 208 -40.62 2.47 16.06
CA GLY A 208 -41.30 3.76 16.13
C GLY A 208 -41.52 4.45 14.78
N TYR A 209 -41.06 3.88 13.66
CA TYR A 209 -41.19 4.49 12.34
C TYR A 209 -42.61 4.34 11.76
N PRO A 210 -43.35 5.44 11.53
CA PRO A 210 -44.78 5.36 11.20
C PRO A 210 -45.08 5.13 9.72
N PHE A 211 -44.13 5.40 8.82
CA PHE A 211 -44.35 5.33 7.37
C PHE A 211 -44.01 3.95 6.81
N PHE A 212 -44.77 3.51 5.82
CA PHE A 212 -44.49 2.31 5.03
C PHE A 212 -44.98 2.53 3.58
N LEU A 213 -44.43 1.76 2.66
CA LEU A 213 -44.86 1.75 1.27
C LEU A 213 -45.18 0.31 0.88
N PRO A 214 -46.34 0.02 0.28
CA PRO A 214 -46.64 -1.31 -0.24
C PRO A 214 -45.63 -1.68 -1.34
N PRO A 215 -45.28 -2.98 -1.54
CA PRO A 215 -45.97 -4.19 -1.06
C PRO A 215 -45.47 -4.78 0.27
N PHE A 216 -44.51 -4.16 0.96
CA PHE A 216 -43.89 -4.67 2.20
C PHE A 216 -44.07 -3.75 3.42
#